data_AF-A0A133Y5I4-F1
#
_entry.id   AF-A0A133Y5I4-F1
#
_cell.length_a   1.000
_cell.length_b   1.000
_cell.length_c   1.000
_cell.angle_alpha   90.00
_cell.angle_beta   90.00
_cell.angle_gamma   90.00
#
_symmetry.space_group_name_H-M   'P 1'
#
loop_
_entity.id
_entity.type
_entity.pdbx_description
1 polymer ?
#
loop_
_entity_poly.entity_id
_entity_poly.type
_entity_poly.pdbx_seq_one_letter_code
_entity_poly.pdbx_strand_id
1 'polypeptide(L)'
;MKKLLSLITLGLLVFCLPALAQGQNHKITINQVEHAVMKVTYYDNTTNKEVVVQSGDEVAHDTFITVEVKVDEGWAFKTFILNGAVTRPSFGTSLFSRVLEDWTLSVELIEVKPCTLTIEKPANGAIKVISGRTYKEVKSGSQLTVGDQVSLSLVPDEGYEMEHWLINDKVLPKDEMSPNYYRGLVLEGDTKISAKLKQLPPAVALTTSVDPAQGGFIRLAKDTATGSLIQDTNKIQKGTKICATVRTEDGYSINHWLLNDEVKKPNEDLYERNRIYFTMEQDTKLVAVLNKPATLTASVDPAAGGKLTYFDKDKGRAINDTSLIPTGTNVTVTLAPTEGYSLKHWKL
;
A
#
# COMPACT_ATOMS: atom_id res chain seq x y z
N MET A 1 65.45 -31.35 -22.94
CA MET A 1 65.53 -31.45 -21.47
C MET A 1 64.64 -30.39 -20.85
N LYS A 2 63.70 -30.84 -19.99
CA LYS A 2 63.12 -30.19 -18.79
C LYS A 2 62.90 -28.65 -18.82
N LYS A 3 61.63 -28.22 -18.88
CA LYS A 3 60.77 -27.75 -17.74
C LYS A 3 60.96 -26.26 -17.40
N LEU A 4 59.90 -25.45 -17.48
CA LEU A 4 59.28 -24.82 -16.30
C LEU A 4 57.92 -24.17 -16.62
N LEU A 5 56.93 -24.43 -15.76
CA LEU A 5 55.64 -23.75 -15.63
C LEU A 5 55.80 -22.31 -15.11
N SER A 6 54.83 -21.43 -15.42
CA SER A 6 54.16 -20.48 -14.48
C SER A 6 53.26 -19.53 -15.30
N LEU A 7 51.93 -19.68 -15.26
CA LEU A 7 50.95 -18.98 -14.38
C LEU A 7 50.69 -17.50 -14.75
N ILE A 8 49.40 -17.13 -14.71
CA ILE A 8 48.77 -15.78 -14.82
C ILE A 8 48.39 -15.42 -16.28
N THR A 9 47.14 -15.16 -16.68
CA THR A 9 45.98 -14.55 -16.01
C THR A 9 44.65 -15.27 -16.26
N LEU A 10 44.00 -15.58 -15.15
CA LEU A 10 42.56 -15.65 -14.90
C LEU A 10 41.82 -14.42 -15.46
N GLY A 11 40.70 -14.60 -16.16
CA GLY A 11 39.73 -13.52 -16.35
C GLY A 11 39.07 -13.47 -17.72
N LEU A 12 38.08 -14.33 -17.98
CA LEU A 12 36.90 -14.09 -18.84
C LEU A 12 36.06 -15.38 -18.91
N LEU A 13 35.59 -15.83 -17.76
CA LEU A 13 34.45 -16.74 -17.69
C LEU A 13 33.43 -16.07 -16.78
N VAL A 14 32.16 -16.17 -17.18
CA VAL A 14 30.97 -15.71 -16.44
C VAL A 14 30.58 -14.24 -16.66
N PHE A 15 29.99 -13.97 -17.83
CA PHE A 15 28.88 -13.00 -17.96
C PHE A 15 27.95 -13.37 -19.14
N CYS A 16 27.64 -14.66 -19.32
CA CYS A 16 26.62 -15.14 -20.27
C CYS A 16 25.50 -15.91 -19.54
N LEU A 17 24.91 -15.32 -18.49
CA LEU A 17 23.84 -15.96 -17.71
C LEU A 17 22.49 -15.20 -17.62
N PRO A 18 22.14 -14.30 -18.57
CA PRO A 18 20.72 -14.05 -18.85
C PRO A 18 20.24 -14.56 -20.21
N ALA A 19 21.15 -14.93 -21.13
CA ALA A 19 20.79 -15.29 -22.50
C ALA A 19 20.50 -16.80 -22.72
N LEU A 20 20.83 -17.67 -21.76
CA LEU A 20 20.63 -19.13 -21.89
C LEU A 20 19.20 -19.61 -21.57
N ALA A 21 18.36 -18.78 -20.94
CA ALA A 21 16.96 -19.14 -20.69
C ALA A 21 16.05 -18.91 -21.92
N GLN A 22 16.43 -18.02 -22.84
CA GLN A 22 15.72 -17.80 -24.11
C GLN A 22 16.10 -18.90 -25.11
N GLY A 23 15.39 -20.03 -25.03
CA GLY A 23 15.56 -21.19 -25.91
C GLY A 23 15.54 -22.55 -25.21
N GLN A 24 15.44 -22.56 -23.87
CA GLN A 24 15.20 -23.79 -23.14
C GLN A 24 13.73 -24.18 -23.27
N ASN A 25 13.47 -25.41 -23.70
CA ASN A 25 12.15 -26.00 -23.61
C ASN A 25 12.09 -26.91 -22.38
N HIS A 26 10.88 -27.09 -21.87
CA HIS A 26 10.59 -27.93 -20.71
C HIS A 26 9.55 -28.97 -21.08
N LYS A 27 9.78 -30.18 -20.60
CA LYS A 27 8.87 -31.30 -20.85
C LYS A 27 7.64 -31.17 -19.96
N ILE A 28 6.45 -31.26 -20.56
CA ILE A 28 5.18 -31.22 -19.84
C ILE A 28 4.62 -32.64 -19.75
N THR A 29 4.59 -33.20 -18.55
CA THR A 29 3.98 -34.51 -18.27
C THR A 29 2.62 -34.29 -17.63
N ILE A 30 1.55 -34.77 -18.28
CA ILE A 30 0.18 -34.70 -17.79
C ILE A 30 -0.24 -36.10 -17.35
N ASN A 31 -0.40 -36.29 -16.04
CA ASN A 31 -0.88 -37.52 -15.44
C ASN A 31 -2.40 -37.46 -15.37
N GLN A 32 -3.07 -38.08 -16.34
CA GLN A 32 -4.54 -38.18 -16.34
C GLN A 32 -5.03 -38.94 -15.11
N VAL A 33 -6.16 -38.48 -14.58
CA VAL A 33 -6.78 -39.02 -13.37
C VAL A 33 -8.16 -39.50 -13.76
N GLU A 34 -8.56 -40.67 -13.27
CA GLU A 34 -9.91 -41.17 -13.47
C GLU A 34 -10.94 -40.12 -13.01
N HIS A 35 -12.06 -40.00 -13.72
CA HIS A 35 -13.10 -38.98 -13.47
C HIS A 35 -12.72 -37.53 -13.74
N ALA A 36 -11.58 -37.26 -14.37
CA ALA A 36 -11.23 -35.93 -14.85
C ALA A 36 -10.66 -35.93 -16.27
N VAL A 37 -10.98 -34.88 -17.00
CA VAL A 37 -10.36 -34.54 -18.29
C VAL A 37 -9.67 -33.20 -18.14
N MET A 38 -8.34 -33.21 -18.26
CA MET A 38 -7.54 -31.99 -18.29
C MET A 38 -7.30 -31.53 -19.72
N LYS A 39 -7.70 -30.29 -20.03
CA LYS A 39 -7.31 -29.58 -21.24
C LYS A 39 -6.17 -28.63 -20.89
N VAL A 40 -4.99 -28.84 -21.47
CA VAL A 40 -3.81 -27.99 -21.26
C VAL A 40 -3.52 -27.23 -22.56
N THR A 41 -3.41 -25.92 -22.47
CA THR A 41 -3.19 -25.05 -23.63
C THR A 41 -2.22 -23.92 -23.33
N TYR A 42 -1.59 -23.38 -24.36
CA TYR A 42 -0.99 -22.05 -24.30
C TYR A 42 -1.45 -21.22 -25.49
N TYR A 43 -1.34 -19.89 -25.36
CA TYR A 43 -1.64 -18.99 -26.46
C TYR A 43 -0.36 -18.62 -27.20
N ASP A 44 -0.26 -19.02 -28.46
CA ASP A 44 0.84 -18.62 -29.33
C ASP A 44 0.55 -17.23 -29.91
N ASN A 45 1.27 -16.22 -29.42
CA ASN A 45 1.15 -14.84 -29.89
C ASN A 45 1.63 -14.62 -31.33
N THR A 46 2.47 -15.52 -31.86
CA THR A 46 2.99 -15.40 -33.24
C THR A 46 1.94 -15.88 -34.24
N THR A 47 1.23 -16.96 -33.91
CA THR A 47 0.15 -17.48 -34.77
C THR A 47 -1.24 -17.00 -34.36
N ASN A 48 -1.34 -16.30 -33.22
CA ASN A 48 -2.58 -15.79 -32.62
C ASN A 48 -3.62 -16.90 -32.41
N LYS A 49 -3.17 -18.05 -31.91
CA LYS A 49 -3.99 -19.26 -31.73
C LYS A 49 -3.71 -19.93 -30.39
N GLU A 50 -4.74 -20.60 -29.87
CA GLU A 50 -4.58 -21.55 -28.78
C GLU A 50 -3.97 -22.85 -29.30
N VAL A 51 -2.90 -23.29 -28.65
CA VAL A 51 -2.20 -24.55 -28.95
C VAL A 51 -2.46 -25.52 -27.79
N VAL A 52 -2.89 -26.74 -28.11
CA VAL A 52 -3.10 -27.80 -27.12
C VAL A 52 -1.78 -28.48 -26.82
N VAL A 53 -1.46 -28.62 -25.54
CA VAL A 53 -0.28 -29.32 -25.04
C VAL A 53 -0.68 -30.74 -24.64
N GLN A 54 -0.03 -31.72 -25.25
CA GLN A 54 -0.18 -33.13 -24.91
C GLN A 54 0.89 -33.56 -23.90
N SER A 55 0.62 -34.67 -23.21
CA SER A 55 1.61 -35.24 -22.28
C SER A 55 2.84 -35.70 -23.06
N GLY A 56 4.01 -35.21 -22.65
CA GLY A 56 5.29 -35.46 -23.29
C GLY A 56 5.77 -34.33 -24.20
N ASP A 57 4.93 -33.34 -24.51
CA ASP A 57 5.31 -32.18 -25.33
C ASP A 57 6.35 -31.31 -24.63
N GLU A 58 7.18 -30.65 -25.43
CA GLU A 58 8.13 -29.65 -24.99
C GLU A 58 7.55 -28.24 -25.21
N VAL A 59 7.52 -27.45 -24.14
CA VAL A 59 7.02 -26.07 -24.17
C VAL A 59 8.15 -25.12 -23.79
N ALA A 60 8.28 -24.01 -24.52
CA ALA A 60 9.33 -23.04 -24.28
C ALA A 60 9.27 -22.44 -22.87
N HIS A 61 10.43 -22.22 -22.27
CA HIS A 61 10.58 -21.51 -21.00
C HIS A 61 9.88 -20.14 -21.05
N ASP A 62 9.26 -19.75 -19.92
CA ASP A 62 8.44 -18.55 -19.72
C ASP A 62 7.12 -18.52 -20.52
N THR A 63 6.73 -19.63 -21.16
CA THR A 63 5.40 -19.76 -21.76
C THR A 63 4.33 -19.85 -20.67
N PHE A 64 3.25 -19.08 -20.83
CA PHE A 64 2.08 -19.18 -19.97
C PHE A 64 1.15 -20.30 -20.45
N ILE A 65 0.96 -21.31 -19.60
CA ILE A 65 0.02 -22.40 -19.81
C ILE A 65 -1.27 -22.15 -19.01
N THR A 66 -2.39 -22.47 -19.65
CA THR A 66 -3.71 -22.63 -19.04
C THR A 66 -4.04 -24.10 -18.91
N VAL A 67 -4.47 -24.53 -17.74
CA VAL A 67 -5.06 -25.86 -17.50
C VAL A 67 -6.52 -25.66 -17.15
N GLU A 68 -7.41 -26.38 -17.81
CA GLU A 68 -8.84 -26.47 -17.48
C GLU A 68 -9.19 -27.91 -17.15
N VAL A 69 -9.84 -28.11 -16.00
CA VAL A 69 -10.27 -29.45 -15.56
C VAL A 69 -11.78 -29.56 -15.67
N LYS A 70 -12.24 -30.57 -16.41
CA LYS A 70 -13.62 -31.05 -16.37
C LYS A 70 -13.65 -32.32 -15.53
N VAL A 71 -14.65 -32.44 -14.67
CA VAL A 71 -14.80 -33.55 -13.73
C VAL A 71 -16.12 -34.25 -13.99
N ASP A 72 -16.14 -35.58 -13.91
CA ASP A 72 -17.33 -36.39 -14.10
C ASP A 72 -18.36 -36.14 -12.99
N GLU A 73 -19.64 -36.43 -13.27
CA GLU A 73 -20.70 -36.36 -12.28
C GLU A 73 -20.39 -37.29 -11.08
N GLY A 74 -20.67 -36.82 -9.87
CA GLY A 74 -20.32 -37.53 -8.63
C GLY A 74 -18.91 -37.25 -8.11
N TRP A 75 -18.09 -36.48 -8.84
CA TRP A 75 -16.76 -36.05 -8.42
C TRP A 75 -16.62 -34.53 -8.46
N ALA A 76 -15.73 -34.02 -7.62
CA ALA A 76 -15.38 -32.62 -7.57
C ALA A 76 -13.86 -32.44 -7.59
N PHE A 77 -13.42 -31.37 -8.23
CA PHE A 77 -12.02 -30.96 -8.25
C PHE A 77 -11.58 -30.49 -6.85
N LYS A 78 -10.49 -31.06 -6.33
CA LYS A 78 -9.93 -30.68 -5.03
C LYS A 78 -8.75 -29.72 -5.18
N THR A 79 -7.71 -30.12 -5.90
CA THR A 79 -6.50 -29.29 -6.10
C THR A 79 -5.66 -29.76 -7.29
N PHE A 80 -4.74 -28.91 -7.75
CA PHE A 80 -3.68 -29.31 -8.68
C PHE A 80 -2.47 -29.82 -7.90
N ILE A 81 -1.78 -30.80 -8.44
CA ILE A 81 -0.44 -31.21 -8.01
C ILE A 81 0.50 -30.90 -9.16
N LEU A 82 1.37 -29.91 -8.97
CA LEU A 82 2.38 -29.51 -9.94
C LEU A 82 3.76 -29.80 -9.36
N ASN A 83 4.54 -30.63 -10.04
CA ASN A 83 5.87 -31.07 -9.59
C ASN A 83 5.87 -31.66 -8.17
N GLY A 84 4.80 -32.38 -7.82
CA GLY A 84 4.61 -32.98 -6.49
C GLY A 84 4.15 -32.00 -5.40
N ALA A 85 4.04 -30.71 -5.70
CA ALA A 85 3.55 -29.70 -4.76
C ALA A 85 2.07 -29.38 -4.99
N VAL A 86 1.32 -29.26 -3.89
CA VAL A 86 -0.06 -28.79 -3.93
C VAL A 86 -0.10 -27.36 -4.44
N THR A 87 -0.81 -27.15 -5.54
CA THR A 87 -0.93 -25.86 -6.23
C THR A 87 -2.39 -25.44 -6.29
N ARG A 88 -2.66 -24.24 -5.79
CA ARG A 88 -4.02 -23.70 -5.75
C ARG A 88 -4.49 -23.33 -7.16
N PRO A 89 -5.77 -23.58 -7.53
CA PRO A 89 -6.33 -23.08 -8.78
C PRO A 89 -6.31 -21.55 -8.82
N SER A 90 -6.11 -20.99 -10.01
CA SER A 90 -6.19 -19.56 -10.24
C SER A 90 -7.65 -19.07 -10.24
N PHE A 91 -8.56 -19.84 -10.83
CA PHE A 91 -10.00 -19.56 -10.82
C PHE A 91 -10.79 -20.85 -11.07
N GLY A 92 -11.82 -21.12 -10.25
CA GLY A 92 -12.65 -22.32 -10.41
C GLY A 92 -11.81 -23.60 -10.42
N THR A 93 -11.85 -24.32 -11.54
CA THR A 93 -11.06 -25.53 -11.83
C THR A 93 -9.94 -25.29 -12.84
N SER A 94 -9.47 -24.04 -12.97
CA SER A 94 -8.44 -23.62 -13.91
C SER A 94 -7.15 -23.16 -13.21
N LEU A 95 -6.01 -23.47 -13.81
CA LEU A 95 -4.67 -23.02 -13.40
C LEU A 95 -4.03 -22.21 -14.53
N PHE A 96 -3.49 -21.04 -14.19
CA PHE A 96 -2.64 -20.24 -15.07
C PHE A 96 -1.25 -20.15 -14.45
N SER A 97 -0.23 -20.67 -15.12
CA SER A 97 1.14 -20.65 -14.61
C SER A 97 2.16 -20.59 -15.72
N ARG A 98 3.38 -20.15 -15.39
CA ARG A 98 4.51 -20.08 -16.32
C ARG A 98 5.34 -21.35 -16.23
N VAL A 99 5.78 -21.82 -17.39
CA VAL A 99 6.71 -22.94 -17.49
C VAL A 99 8.13 -22.43 -17.25
N LEU A 100 8.71 -22.75 -16.10
CA LEU A 100 10.07 -22.37 -15.72
C LEU A 100 11.02 -23.59 -15.60
N GLU A 101 10.43 -24.77 -15.56
CA GLU A 101 11.08 -26.06 -15.41
C GLU A 101 10.16 -27.14 -16.00
N ASP A 102 10.66 -28.38 -16.07
CA ASP A 102 9.83 -29.52 -16.46
C ASP A 102 8.61 -29.62 -15.55
N TRP A 103 7.45 -29.89 -16.14
CA TRP A 103 6.20 -30.05 -15.41
C TRP A 103 5.81 -31.51 -15.30
N THR A 104 5.35 -31.89 -14.12
CA THR A 104 4.52 -33.05 -13.87
C THR A 104 3.23 -32.58 -13.23
N LEU A 105 2.14 -32.64 -13.98
CA LEU A 105 0.83 -32.15 -13.61
C LEU A 105 -0.12 -33.32 -13.34
N SER A 106 -0.78 -33.29 -12.19
CA SER A 106 -1.96 -34.10 -11.92
C SER A 106 -3.00 -33.29 -11.14
N VAL A 107 -4.15 -33.90 -10.86
CA VAL A 107 -5.19 -33.32 -10.02
C VAL A 107 -5.58 -34.29 -8.92
N GLU A 108 -6.02 -33.77 -7.79
CA GLU A 108 -6.78 -34.57 -6.83
C GLU A 108 -8.26 -34.30 -7.02
N LEU A 109 -9.05 -35.37 -7.00
CA LEU A 109 -10.51 -35.32 -7.00
C LEU A 109 -11.04 -35.82 -5.66
N ILE A 110 -12.27 -35.43 -5.36
CA ILE A 110 -13.00 -35.89 -4.19
C ILE A 110 -14.42 -36.26 -4.58
N GLU A 111 -14.93 -37.33 -3.98
CA GLU A 111 -16.29 -37.79 -4.23
C GLU A 111 -17.30 -36.77 -3.66
N VAL A 112 -18.30 -36.43 -4.47
CA VAL A 112 -19.36 -35.49 -4.15
C VAL A 112 -20.27 -36.12 -3.11
N LYS A 113 -20.16 -35.64 -1.86
CA LYS A 113 -20.99 -36.08 -0.72
C LYS A 113 -21.60 -34.88 -0.02
N PRO A 114 -22.81 -35.00 0.56
CA PRO A 114 -23.34 -33.95 1.42
C PRO A 114 -22.40 -33.65 2.57
N CYS A 115 -22.21 -32.37 2.87
CA CYS A 115 -21.48 -31.89 4.03
C CYS A 115 -22.19 -30.70 4.65
N THR A 116 -21.92 -30.45 5.92
CA THR A 116 -22.51 -29.35 6.69
C THR A 116 -21.47 -28.28 6.94
N LEU A 117 -21.84 -27.02 6.67
CA LEU A 117 -21.03 -25.87 7.04
C LEU A 117 -21.48 -25.29 8.38
N THR A 118 -20.60 -25.29 9.38
CA THR A 118 -20.83 -24.63 10.66
C THR A 118 -20.03 -23.33 10.73
N ILE A 119 -20.70 -22.19 10.87
CA ILE A 119 -20.06 -20.89 11.08
C ILE A 119 -20.22 -20.55 12.56
N GLU A 120 -19.11 -20.53 13.29
CA GLU A 120 -19.05 -20.10 14.68
C GLU A 120 -18.76 -18.60 14.72
N LYS A 121 -19.67 -17.84 15.33
CA LYS A 121 -19.54 -16.39 15.46
C LYS A 121 -18.33 -16.07 16.36
N PRO A 122 -17.34 -15.29 15.89
CA PRO A 122 -16.25 -14.86 16.76
C PRO A 122 -16.75 -13.83 17.78
N ALA A 123 -16.06 -13.72 18.92
CA ALA A 123 -16.49 -12.86 20.04
C ALA A 123 -16.59 -11.36 19.66
N ASN A 124 -15.66 -10.86 18.85
CA ASN A 124 -15.53 -9.43 18.51
C ASN A 124 -15.58 -9.18 17.00
N GLY A 125 -16.55 -9.80 16.33
CA GLY A 125 -16.77 -9.57 14.91
C GLY A 125 -17.87 -10.45 14.31
N ALA A 126 -17.98 -10.40 12.99
CA ALA A 126 -18.94 -11.19 12.22
C ALA A 126 -18.30 -11.81 10.98
N ILE A 127 -18.60 -13.08 10.75
CA ILE A 127 -18.16 -13.82 9.56
C ILE A 127 -19.33 -13.92 8.58
N LYS A 128 -19.08 -13.58 7.32
CA LYS A 128 -19.96 -13.82 6.19
C LYS A 128 -19.34 -14.85 5.26
N VAL A 129 -20.14 -15.82 4.83
CA VAL A 129 -19.72 -16.85 3.88
C VAL A 129 -20.54 -16.73 2.60
N ILE A 130 -19.86 -16.72 1.45
CA ILE A 130 -20.47 -16.64 0.12
C ILE A 130 -20.13 -17.90 -0.66
N SER A 131 -21.14 -18.52 -1.28
CA SER A 131 -20.95 -19.64 -2.21
C SER A 131 -20.18 -19.18 -3.45
N GLY A 132 -19.10 -19.88 -3.79
CA GLY A 132 -18.33 -19.61 -5.01
C GLY A 132 -19.11 -19.91 -6.30
N ARG A 133 -20.11 -20.79 -6.24
CA ARG A 133 -20.94 -21.17 -7.39
C ARG A 133 -22.09 -20.19 -7.64
N THR A 134 -22.82 -19.84 -6.59
CA THR A 134 -24.07 -19.06 -6.71
C THR A 134 -23.90 -17.58 -6.36
N TYR A 135 -22.76 -17.21 -5.76
CA TYR A 135 -22.48 -15.88 -5.22
C TYR A 135 -23.49 -15.40 -4.16
N LYS A 136 -24.26 -16.35 -3.59
CA LYS A 136 -25.21 -16.09 -2.50
C LYS A 136 -24.58 -16.40 -1.15
N GLU A 137 -25.11 -15.76 -0.12
CA GLU A 137 -24.70 -16.00 1.26
C GLU A 137 -25.10 -17.41 1.71
N VAL A 138 -24.17 -18.08 2.38
CA VAL A 138 -24.34 -19.39 3.00
C VAL A 138 -24.49 -19.19 4.49
N LYS A 139 -25.56 -19.75 5.07
CA LYS A 139 -25.81 -19.68 6.52
C LYS A 139 -25.18 -20.89 7.23
N SER A 140 -24.87 -20.74 8.52
CA SER A 140 -24.48 -21.85 9.37
C SER A 140 -25.56 -22.94 9.37
N GLY A 141 -25.15 -24.21 9.31
CA GLY A 141 -26.03 -25.36 9.20
C GLY A 141 -26.51 -25.68 7.77
N SER A 142 -26.12 -24.90 6.75
CA SER A 142 -26.48 -25.22 5.37
C SER A 142 -25.85 -26.54 4.94
N GLN A 143 -26.62 -27.40 4.28
CA GLN A 143 -26.07 -28.53 3.53
C GLN A 143 -25.47 -28.05 2.23
N LEU A 144 -24.20 -28.38 2.04
CA LEU A 144 -23.41 -28.16 0.85
C LEU A 144 -22.85 -29.50 0.37
N THR A 145 -22.02 -29.46 -0.64
CA THR A 145 -21.39 -30.66 -1.17
C THR A 145 -19.89 -30.58 -1.03
N VAL A 146 -19.26 -31.71 -0.73
CA VAL A 146 -17.81 -31.84 -0.78
C VAL A 146 -17.32 -31.42 -2.17
N GLY A 147 -16.26 -30.61 -2.20
CA GLY A 147 -15.71 -29.95 -3.37
C GLY A 147 -16.33 -28.58 -3.70
N ASP A 148 -17.45 -28.20 -3.09
CA ASP A 148 -17.95 -26.82 -3.22
C ASP A 148 -16.94 -25.83 -2.65
N GLN A 149 -16.85 -24.68 -3.32
CA GLN A 149 -16.00 -23.58 -2.88
C GLN A 149 -16.81 -22.51 -2.18
N VAL A 150 -16.27 -21.96 -1.11
CA VAL A 150 -16.83 -20.78 -0.42
C VAL A 150 -15.79 -19.68 -0.24
N SER A 151 -16.25 -18.44 -0.16
CA SER A 151 -15.42 -17.29 0.21
C SER A 151 -15.85 -16.75 1.57
N LEU A 152 -14.88 -16.40 2.40
CA LEU A 152 -15.06 -15.92 3.76
C LEU A 152 -14.75 -14.43 3.82
N SER A 153 -15.55 -13.67 4.56
CA SER A 153 -15.29 -12.29 4.89
C SER A 153 -15.50 -12.09 6.39
N LEU A 154 -14.56 -11.43 7.06
CA LEU A 154 -14.63 -11.06 8.46
C LEU A 154 -14.79 -9.54 8.58
N VAL A 155 -15.74 -9.12 9.39
CA VAL A 155 -15.86 -7.74 9.83
C VAL A 155 -15.53 -7.71 11.33
N PRO A 156 -14.31 -7.29 11.72
CA PRO A 156 -13.97 -7.04 13.12
C PRO A 156 -14.83 -5.93 13.72
N ASP A 157 -15.13 -6.03 15.02
CA ASP A 157 -15.72 -4.93 15.78
C ASP A 157 -14.70 -3.78 15.98
N GLU A 158 -15.17 -2.59 16.35
CA GLU A 158 -14.31 -1.43 16.61
C GLU A 158 -13.24 -1.77 17.67
N GLY A 159 -11.97 -1.47 17.36
CA GLY A 159 -10.85 -1.75 18.26
C GLY A 159 -10.35 -3.20 18.23
N TYR A 160 -10.76 -4.01 17.25
CA TYR A 160 -10.23 -5.35 17.04
C TYR A 160 -9.69 -5.51 15.61
N GLU A 161 -8.75 -6.43 15.46
CA GLU A 161 -8.23 -6.85 14.16
C GLU A 161 -8.09 -8.37 14.07
N MET A 162 -8.04 -8.88 12.85
CA MET A 162 -7.88 -10.30 12.57
C MET A 162 -6.50 -10.81 13.01
N GLU A 163 -6.50 -11.84 13.87
CA GLU A 163 -5.30 -12.59 14.23
C GLU A 163 -5.08 -13.74 13.23
N HIS A 164 -6.07 -14.63 13.05
CA HIS A 164 -6.04 -15.72 12.08
C HIS A 164 -7.42 -16.38 11.89
N TRP A 165 -7.57 -17.12 10.78
CA TRP A 165 -8.73 -17.97 10.53
C TRP A 165 -8.58 -19.32 11.23
N LEU A 166 -9.70 -19.94 11.59
CA LEU A 166 -9.76 -21.30 12.12
C LEU A 166 -10.72 -22.12 11.25
N ILE A 167 -10.19 -23.14 10.58
CA ILE A 167 -10.97 -24.10 9.79
C ILE A 167 -10.83 -25.46 10.45
N ASN A 168 -11.93 -26.05 10.92
CA ASN A 168 -11.92 -27.29 11.70
C ASN A 168 -10.91 -27.24 12.87
N ASP A 169 -10.92 -26.11 13.59
CA ASP A 169 -10.03 -25.80 14.73
C ASP A 169 -8.52 -25.80 14.37
N LYS A 170 -8.17 -25.86 13.08
CA LYS A 170 -6.80 -25.67 12.58
C LYS A 170 -6.59 -24.25 12.13
N VAL A 171 -5.43 -23.69 12.49
CA VAL A 171 -5.03 -22.35 12.08
C VAL A 171 -4.81 -22.32 10.57
N LEU A 172 -5.51 -21.40 9.92
CA LEU A 172 -5.28 -21.04 8.53
C LEU A 172 -4.66 -19.62 8.53
N PRO A 173 -3.43 -19.45 8.02
CA PRO A 173 -2.78 -18.15 7.95
C PRO A 173 -3.65 -17.15 7.18
N LYS A 174 -3.69 -15.91 7.66
CA LYS A 174 -4.35 -14.81 6.94
C LYS A 174 -3.44 -14.30 5.82
N ASP A 175 -4.04 -13.85 4.73
CA ASP A 175 -3.33 -13.10 3.69
C ASP A 175 -2.91 -11.73 4.25
N GLU A 176 -1.67 -11.28 3.99
CA GLU A 176 -1.18 -10.01 4.55
C GLU A 176 -1.87 -8.79 3.92
N MET A 177 -2.20 -8.86 2.63
CA MET A 177 -2.86 -7.79 1.87
C MET A 177 -4.37 -7.76 2.12
N SER A 178 -4.97 -8.90 2.44
CA SER A 178 -6.42 -9.05 2.64
C SER A 178 -6.74 -9.99 3.81
N PRO A 179 -6.32 -9.67 5.05
CA PRO A 179 -6.41 -10.58 6.19
C PRO A 179 -7.83 -11.00 6.54
N ASN A 180 -8.78 -10.11 6.29
CA ASN A 180 -10.20 -10.29 6.59
C ASN A 180 -10.96 -11.02 5.48
N TYR A 181 -10.29 -11.49 4.44
CA TYR A 181 -10.93 -12.15 3.31
C TYR A 181 -10.18 -13.43 2.92
N TYR A 182 -10.93 -14.51 2.71
CA TYR A 182 -10.39 -15.74 2.17
C TYR A 182 -11.24 -16.20 0.98
N ARG A 183 -10.60 -16.43 -0.17
CA ARG A 183 -11.31 -16.82 -1.40
C ARG A 183 -11.20 -18.32 -1.62
N GLY A 184 -12.28 -18.96 -2.05
CA GLY A 184 -12.23 -20.33 -2.60
C GLY A 184 -11.71 -21.39 -1.63
N LEU A 185 -12.20 -21.37 -0.39
CA LEU A 185 -12.06 -22.51 0.52
C LEU A 185 -12.84 -23.70 -0.05
N VAL A 186 -12.14 -24.79 -0.36
CA VAL A 186 -12.75 -26.05 -0.83
C VAL A 186 -13.23 -26.83 0.37
N LEU A 187 -14.48 -27.26 0.38
CA LEU A 187 -15.04 -28.09 1.44
C LEU A 187 -14.64 -29.55 1.21
N GLU A 188 -13.90 -30.14 2.13
CA GLU A 188 -13.49 -31.56 2.04
C GLU A 188 -14.40 -32.50 2.82
N GLY A 189 -15.37 -31.95 3.54
CA GLY A 189 -16.28 -32.64 4.45
C GLY A 189 -17.01 -31.63 5.32
N ASP A 190 -17.59 -32.11 6.43
CA ASP A 190 -18.17 -31.21 7.44
C ASP A 190 -17.11 -30.20 7.89
N THR A 191 -17.45 -28.92 7.79
CA THR A 191 -16.50 -27.83 7.94
C THR A 191 -16.99 -26.82 8.95
N LYS A 192 -16.20 -26.61 9.99
CA LYS A 192 -16.36 -25.56 10.99
C LYS A 192 -15.47 -24.38 10.65
N ILE A 193 -16.04 -23.18 10.61
CA ILE A 193 -15.34 -21.93 10.31
C ILE A 193 -15.50 -21.00 11.50
N SER A 194 -14.38 -20.50 12.00
CA SER A 194 -14.33 -19.40 12.97
C SER A 194 -13.12 -18.50 12.69
N ALA A 195 -12.98 -17.45 13.48
CA ALA A 195 -11.84 -16.54 13.39
C ALA A 195 -11.44 -16.12 14.79
N LYS A 196 -10.13 -15.94 15.00
CA LYS A 196 -9.61 -15.33 16.21
C LYS A 196 -9.24 -13.88 15.93
N LEU A 197 -9.75 -12.98 16.76
CA LEU A 197 -9.41 -11.57 16.72
C LEU A 197 -8.57 -11.22 17.93
N LYS A 198 -7.67 -10.26 17.73
CA LYS A 198 -6.93 -9.62 18.80
C LYS A 198 -7.42 -8.20 18.98
N GLN A 199 -7.42 -7.75 20.23
CA GLN A 199 -7.75 -6.37 20.57
C GLN A 199 -6.60 -5.47 20.14
N LEU A 200 -6.92 -4.38 19.45
CA LEU A 200 -5.97 -3.32 19.17
C LEU A 200 -5.64 -2.59 20.47
N PRO A 201 -4.44 -2.01 20.59
CA PRO A 201 -4.13 -1.12 21.68
C PRO A 201 -5.18 -0.01 21.82
N PRO A 202 -5.47 0.49 23.03
CA PRO A 202 -6.43 1.57 23.21
C PRO A 202 -6.10 2.78 22.33
N ALA A 203 -7.12 3.34 21.68
CA ALA A 203 -6.98 4.57 20.92
C ALA A 203 -6.61 5.73 21.85
N VAL A 204 -5.96 6.75 21.26
CA VAL A 204 -5.42 7.92 21.94
C VAL A 204 -5.94 9.19 21.27
N ALA A 205 -5.97 10.29 22.02
CA ALA A 205 -6.46 11.58 21.56
C ALA A 205 -5.33 12.49 21.06
N LEU A 206 -5.61 13.31 20.05
CA LEU A 206 -4.77 14.38 19.56
C LEU A 206 -5.51 15.71 19.73
N THR A 207 -4.94 16.60 20.55
CA THR A 207 -5.42 17.98 20.68
C THR A 207 -4.48 18.91 19.92
N THR A 208 -5.05 19.79 19.08
CA THR A 208 -4.26 20.73 18.28
C THR A 208 -4.66 22.17 18.56
N SER A 209 -3.68 23.08 18.60
CA SER A 209 -3.94 24.52 18.62
C SER A 209 -2.88 25.30 17.84
N VAL A 210 -3.20 26.55 17.50
CA VAL A 210 -2.26 27.50 16.91
C VAL A 210 -2.09 28.66 17.89
N ASP A 211 -0.86 29.14 18.05
CA ASP A 211 -0.54 30.29 18.90
C ASP A 211 0.22 31.36 18.08
N PRO A 212 -0.35 32.57 17.87
CA PRO A 212 -1.68 32.99 18.33
C PRO A 212 -2.80 32.33 17.51
N ALA A 213 -3.97 32.11 18.14
CA ALA A 213 -5.09 31.38 17.54
C ALA A 213 -5.59 31.97 16.22
N GLN A 214 -5.54 33.28 16.05
CA GLN A 214 -5.91 33.99 14.82
C GLN A 214 -4.87 33.85 13.68
N GLY A 215 -3.72 33.25 13.94
CA GLY A 215 -2.61 33.16 12.99
C GLY A 215 -2.75 32.02 11.98
N GLY A 216 -3.76 31.15 12.13
CA GLY A 216 -4.03 30.07 11.18
C GLY A 216 -4.71 28.86 11.81
N PHE A 217 -4.62 27.73 11.11
CA PHE A 217 -5.18 26.45 11.57
C PHE A 217 -4.28 25.27 11.18
N ILE A 218 -4.48 24.11 11.81
CA ILE A 218 -3.76 22.87 11.51
C ILE A 218 -4.64 21.92 10.72
N ARG A 219 -4.11 21.37 9.63
CA ARG A 219 -4.70 20.26 8.87
C ARG A 219 -3.97 18.96 9.23
N LEU A 220 -4.73 17.90 9.50
CA LEU A 220 -4.21 16.58 9.88
C LEU A 220 -4.50 15.54 8.78
N ALA A 221 -3.48 14.78 8.40
CA ALA A 221 -3.59 13.67 7.45
C ALA A 221 -2.76 12.46 7.94
N LYS A 222 -3.16 11.25 7.54
CA LYS A 222 -2.41 10.02 7.83
C LYS A 222 -1.20 9.89 6.91
N ASP A 223 -0.08 9.47 7.47
CA ASP A 223 1.21 9.20 6.81
C ASP A 223 1.87 10.41 6.14
N THR A 224 1.19 11.04 5.17
CA THR A 224 1.70 12.13 4.35
C THR A 224 0.68 13.27 4.23
N ALA A 225 1.11 14.44 3.73
CA ALA A 225 0.23 15.59 3.55
C ALA A 225 -0.92 15.36 2.55
N THR A 226 -0.79 14.37 1.67
CA THR A 226 -1.80 13.96 0.67
C THR A 226 -2.60 12.73 1.09
N GLY A 227 -2.29 12.14 2.26
CA GLY A 227 -3.01 11.00 2.79
C GLY A 227 -4.43 11.33 3.25
N SER A 228 -5.14 10.32 3.73
CA SER A 228 -6.52 10.46 4.22
C SER A 228 -6.58 11.44 5.40
N LEU A 229 -7.57 12.34 5.35
CA LEU A 229 -7.81 13.30 6.42
C LEU A 229 -8.24 12.61 7.71
N ILE A 230 -7.75 13.13 8.83
CA ILE A 230 -8.14 12.68 10.16
C ILE A 230 -9.28 13.58 10.63
N GLN A 231 -10.47 12.99 10.80
CA GLN A 231 -11.67 13.74 11.18
C GLN A 231 -11.97 13.64 12.68
N ASP A 232 -11.81 12.45 13.27
CA ASP A 232 -11.94 12.26 14.71
C ASP A 232 -10.56 12.21 15.35
N THR A 233 -10.20 13.29 16.05
CA THR A 233 -8.93 13.37 16.75
C THR A 233 -8.99 12.78 18.16
N ASN A 234 -10.16 12.37 18.66
CA ASN A 234 -10.28 11.80 20.01
C ASN A 234 -10.02 10.29 20.04
N LYS A 235 -10.07 9.62 18.88
CA LYS A 235 -9.93 8.17 18.75
C LYS A 235 -8.95 7.79 17.64
N ILE A 236 -7.67 8.09 17.84
CA ILE A 236 -6.62 7.69 16.91
C ILE A 236 -5.94 6.41 17.40
N GLN A 237 -5.87 5.39 16.55
CA GLN A 237 -5.19 4.14 16.90
C GLN A 237 -3.69 4.38 17.13
N LYS A 238 -3.13 3.72 18.16
CA LYS A 238 -1.68 3.77 18.41
C LYS A 238 -0.88 3.26 17.21
N GLY A 239 0.30 3.82 16.98
CA GLY A 239 1.12 3.56 15.81
C GLY A 239 0.67 4.31 14.54
N THR A 240 -0.45 5.05 14.57
CA THR A 240 -0.86 5.87 13.41
C THR A 240 0.16 6.99 13.19
N LYS A 241 0.74 7.04 11.99
CA LYS A 241 1.60 8.15 11.56
C LYS A 241 0.76 9.33 11.12
N ILE A 242 1.11 10.51 11.62
CA ILE A 242 0.40 11.76 11.40
C ILE A 242 1.32 12.73 10.65
N CYS A 243 0.79 13.34 9.60
CA CYS A 243 1.32 14.56 9.01
C CYS A 243 0.42 15.73 9.42
N ALA A 244 0.92 16.60 10.28
CA ALA A 244 0.25 17.86 10.63
C ALA A 244 0.83 19.00 9.78
N THR A 245 -0.02 19.79 9.16
CA THR A 245 0.36 20.97 8.37
C THR A 245 -0.30 22.21 8.93
N VAL A 246 0.48 23.21 9.33
CA VAL A 246 -0.07 24.52 9.69
C VAL A 246 -0.31 25.34 8.42
N ARG A 247 -1.52 25.87 8.28
CA ARG A 247 -1.85 26.88 7.28
C ARG A 247 -1.97 28.21 7.99
N THR A 248 -1.05 29.10 7.67
CA THR A 248 -0.92 30.40 8.30
C THR A 248 -1.79 31.43 7.57
N GLU A 249 -2.39 32.33 8.33
CA GLU A 249 -2.95 33.58 7.80
C GLU A 249 -1.85 34.49 7.24
N ASP A 250 -2.25 35.52 6.50
CA ASP A 250 -1.33 36.43 5.83
C ASP A 250 -0.35 37.10 6.81
N GLY A 251 0.92 37.11 6.43
CA GLY A 251 2.01 37.66 7.23
C GLY A 251 2.48 36.79 8.39
N TYR A 252 1.76 35.73 8.78
CA TYR A 252 2.25 34.79 9.79
C TYR A 252 3.24 33.78 9.19
N SER A 253 4.14 33.28 10.02
CA SER A 253 5.06 32.19 9.66
C SER A 253 5.29 31.26 10.83
N ILE A 254 5.55 29.97 10.58
CA ILE A 254 5.87 29.02 11.64
C ILE A 254 7.20 29.41 12.31
N ASN A 255 7.20 29.51 13.64
CA ASN A 255 8.41 29.66 14.45
C ASN A 255 8.92 28.28 14.88
N HIS A 256 8.06 27.50 15.54
CA HIS A 256 8.33 26.12 15.95
C HIS A 256 7.04 25.37 16.25
N TRP A 257 7.15 24.06 16.44
CA TRP A 257 6.08 23.22 16.95
C TRP A 257 6.34 22.88 18.41
N LEU A 258 5.29 22.76 19.20
CA LEU A 258 5.34 22.09 20.50
C LEU A 258 4.61 20.75 20.37
N LEU A 259 5.34 19.66 20.54
CA LEU A 259 4.79 18.31 20.59
C LEU A 259 4.91 17.80 22.02
N ASN A 260 3.78 17.73 22.74
CA ASN A 260 3.74 17.47 24.18
C ASN A 260 4.68 18.40 24.97
N ASP A 261 4.58 19.70 24.67
CA ASP A 261 5.38 20.78 25.24
C ASP A 261 6.90 20.70 24.92
N GLU A 262 7.34 19.69 24.14
CA GLU A 262 8.69 19.62 23.59
C GLU A 262 8.83 20.47 22.33
N VAL A 263 9.82 21.37 22.29
CA VAL A 263 10.09 22.22 21.14
C VAL A 263 10.68 21.41 19.98
N LYS A 264 10.00 21.43 18.84
CA LYS A 264 10.47 20.88 17.56
C LYS A 264 10.65 22.01 16.55
N LYS A 265 11.87 22.13 16.02
CA LYS A 265 12.18 23.12 14.99
C LYS A 265 11.41 22.83 13.70
N PRO A 266 11.01 23.85 12.93
CA PRO A 266 10.46 23.66 11.60
C PRO A 266 11.46 22.96 10.67
N ASN A 267 10.96 22.31 9.63
CA ASN A 267 11.83 21.73 8.59
C ASN A 267 12.63 22.85 7.89
N GLU A 268 13.89 22.57 7.58
CA GLU A 268 14.77 23.50 6.85
C GLU A 268 14.30 23.68 5.40
N ASP A 269 13.78 22.61 4.79
CA ASP A 269 13.15 22.64 3.47
C ASP A 269 11.91 23.53 3.50
N LEU A 270 11.91 24.59 2.68
CA LEU A 270 10.83 25.56 2.58
C LEU A 270 9.48 24.93 2.21
N TYR A 271 9.47 23.83 1.45
CA TYR A 271 8.23 23.14 1.05
C TYR A 271 7.63 22.29 2.17
N GLU A 272 8.46 21.81 3.09
CA GLU A 272 8.04 20.98 4.24
C GLU A 272 8.03 21.77 5.56
N ARG A 273 8.50 23.02 5.56
CA ARG A 273 8.67 23.87 6.76
C ARG A 273 7.41 23.95 7.63
N ASN A 274 6.25 24.04 7.00
CA ASN A 274 4.96 24.14 7.68
C ASN A 274 4.38 22.78 8.09
N ARG A 275 5.20 21.72 8.11
CA ARG A 275 4.77 20.37 8.44
C ARG A 275 5.57 19.77 9.58
N ILE A 276 4.92 18.87 10.31
CA ILE A 276 5.56 17.99 11.28
C ILE A 276 4.98 16.58 11.14
N TYR A 277 5.85 15.58 11.27
CA TYR A 277 5.51 14.17 11.21
C TYR A 277 5.77 13.53 12.57
N PHE A 278 4.82 12.75 13.07
CA PHE A 278 4.96 12.02 14.33
C PHE A 278 4.04 10.80 14.34
N THR A 279 4.27 9.89 15.29
CA THR A 279 3.45 8.70 15.49
C THR A 279 2.65 8.82 16.77
N MET A 280 1.37 8.47 16.74
CA MET A 280 0.52 8.47 17.91
C MET A 280 0.83 7.27 18.81
N GLU A 281 1.42 7.50 19.97
CA GLU A 281 1.69 6.45 20.97
C GLU A 281 0.88 6.63 22.26
N GLN A 282 0.51 7.87 22.53
CA GLN A 282 -0.21 8.34 23.71
C GLN A 282 -1.04 9.57 23.35
N ASP A 283 -1.86 10.03 24.28
CA ASP A 283 -2.55 11.30 24.15
C ASP A 283 -1.53 12.41 23.88
N THR A 284 -1.76 13.15 22.81
CA THR A 284 -0.78 14.08 22.26
C THR A 284 -1.38 15.47 22.14
N LYS A 285 -0.62 16.46 22.59
CA LYS A 285 -0.90 17.88 22.38
C LYS A 285 0.07 18.43 21.36
N LEU A 286 -0.45 19.02 20.30
CA LEU A 286 0.33 19.67 19.25
C LEU A 286 -0.03 21.15 19.18
N VAL A 287 0.97 22.03 19.29
CA VAL A 287 0.80 23.47 19.10
C VAL A 287 1.70 23.95 17.96
N ALA A 288 1.14 24.66 17.00
CA ALA A 288 1.92 25.44 16.04
C ALA A 288 2.14 26.84 16.60
N VAL A 289 3.39 27.19 16.94
CA VAL A 289 3.75 28.51 17.46
C VAL A 289 4.23 29.37 16.29
N LEU A 290 3.52 30.46 16.02
CA LEU A 290 3.74 31.32 14.86
C LEU A 290 4.41 32.63 15.26
N ASN A 291 5.29 33.11 14.37
CA ASN A 291 5.72 34.50 14.40
C ASN A 291 4.56 35.39 13.93
N LYS A 292 4.31 36.48 14.64
CA LYS A 292 3.41 37.54 14.19
C LYS A 292 3.98 38.25 12.95
N PRO A 293 3.12 38.85 12.11
CA PRO A 293 3.58 39.71 11.04
C PRO A 293 4.39 40.90 11.57
N ALA A 294 5.35 41.36 10.77
CA ALA A 294 6.11 42.57 10.97
C ALA A 294 5.61 43.68 10.05
N THR A 295 5.72 44.92 10.51
CA THR A 295 5.43 46.12 9.72
C THR A 295 6.72 46.80 9.30
N LEU A 296 6.91 47.00 8.00
CA LEU A 296 7.98 47.84 7.46
C LEU A 296 7.42 49.23 7.16
N THR A 297 8.05 50.24 7.77
CA THR A 297 7.78 51.65 7.47
C THR A 297 9.02 52.26 6.83
N ALA A 298 8.85 52.90 5.68
CA ALA A 298 9.89 53.66 5.02
C ALA A 298 9.26 54.87 4.31
N SER A 299 10.00 55.97 4.25
CA SER A 299 9.58 57.23 3.64
C SER A 299 10.72 57.85 2.83
N VAL A 300 10.36 58.78 1.96
CA VAL A 300 11.31 59.58 1.17
C VAL A 300 11.26 61.01 1.68
N ASP A 301 12.41 61.65 1.86
CA ASP A 301 12.52 63.06 2.26
C ASP A 301 13.38 63.83 1.24
N PRO A 302 12.83 64.84 0.53
CA PRO A 302 11.42 65.26 0.58
C PRO A 302 10.50 64.19 -0.03
N ALA A 303 9.23 64.15 0.40
CA ALA A 303 8.25 63.14 -0.06
C ALA A 303 8.05 63.12 -1.59
N ALA A 304 8.27 64.26 -2.27
CA ALA A 304 8.25 64.36 -3.73
C ALA A 304 9.46 63.72 -4.43
N GLY A 305 10.49 63.35 -3.67
CA GLY A 305 11.80 62.92 -4.18
C GLY A 305 11.82 61.56 -4.87
N GLY A 306 10.77 60.74 -4.71
CA GLY A 306 10.65 59.48 -5.43
C GLY A 306 9.64 58.51 -4.83
N LYS A 307 9.54 57.33 -5.44
CA LYS A 307 8.64 56.25 -5.02
C LYS A 307 9.44 55.04 -4.53
N LEU A 308 9.03 54.48 -3.39
CA LEU A 308 9.58 53.23 -2.86
C LEU A 308 8.82 52.02 -3.41
N THR A 309 9.55 50.94 -3.70
CA THR A 309 8.99 49.60 -3.96
C THR A 309 9.68 48.57 -3.08
N TYR A 310 8.95 47.49 -2.77
CA TYR A 310 9.38 46.47 -1.82
C TYR A 310 9.30 45.09 -2.51
N PHE A 311 10.32 44.26 -2.31
CA PHE A 311 10.43 42.95 -2.94
C PHE A 311 10.90 41.90 -1.94
N ASP A 312 10.16 40.80 -1.82
CA ASP A 312 10.51 39.61 -1.04
C ASP A 312 11.50 38.79 -1.88
N LYS A 313 12.77 38.82 -1.47
CA LYS A 313 13.86 38.17 -2.21
C LYS A 313 13.75 36.65 -2.17
N ASP A 314 13.27 36.09 -1.08
CA ASP A 314 13.20 34.64 -0.88
C ASP A 314 12.07 34.02 -1.70
N LYS A 315 10.95 34.75 -1.85
CA LYS A 315 9.80 34.30 -2.65
C LYS A 315 9.79 34.84 -4.09
N GLY A 316 10.71 35.73 -4.44
CA GLY A 316 10.81 36.31 -5.77
C GLY A 316 9.58 37.12 -6.20
N ARG A 317 8.95 37.86 -5.26
CA ARG A 317 7.70 38.60 -5.53
C ARG A 317 7.66 39.98 -4.89
N ALA A 318 6.89 40.90 -5.48
CA ALA A 318 6.65 42.22 -4.90
C ALA A 318 5.85 42.12 -3.59
N ILE A 319 6.15 43.01 -2.64
CA ILE A 319 5.41 43.19 -1.39
C ILE A 319 4.52 44.42 -1.57
N ASN A 320 3.21 44.19 -1.59
CA ASN A 320 2.21 45.25 -1.80
C ASN A 320 1.60 45.77 -0.49
N ASP A 321 1.64 44.97 0.57
CA ASP A 321 1.22 45.35 1.92
C ASP A 321 2.42 45.23 2.86
N THR A 322 2.95 46.38 3.29
CA THR A 322 4.11 46.42 4.18
C THR A 322 3.75 46.27 5.65
N SER A 323 2.45 46.12 6.00
CA SER A 323 1.99 45.91 7.36
C SER A 323 1.88 44.43 7.77
N LEU A 324 1.93 43.52 6.79
CA LEU A 324 1.76 42.07 6.99
C LEU A 324 2.94 41.27 6.42
N ILE A 325 4.17 41.68 6.75
CA ILE A 325 5.38 41.01 6.26
C ILE A 325 5.71 39.83 7.19
N PRO A 326 5.93 38.61 6.67
CA PRO A 326 6.43 37.51 7.49
C PRO A 326 7.73 37.87 8.19
N THR A 327 7.78 37.64 9.51
CA THR A 327 8.99 37.88 10.29
C THR A 327 10.16 37.07 9.72
N GLY A 328 11.30 37.73 9.50
CA GLY A 328 12.49 37.14 8.90
C GLY A 328 12.54 37.19 7.36
N THR A 329 11.52 37.73 6.68
CA THR A 329 11.58 37.95 5.22
C THR A 329 12.75 38.85 4.83
N ASN A 330 13.52 38.43 3.83
CA ASN A 330 14.56 39.25 3.23
C ASN A 330 13.97 40.27 2.25
N VAL A 331 13.76 41.50 2.71
CA VAL A 331 13.13 42.57 1.91
C VAL A 331 14.18 43.42 1.21
N THR A 332 14.06 43.56 -0.11
CA THR A 332 14.75 44.61 -0.88
C THR A 332 13.85 45.83 -1.02
N VAL A 333 14.37 47.00 -0.66
CA VAL A 333 13.70 48.29 -0.85
C VAL A 333 14.39 49.06 -1.96
N THR A 334 13.64 49.47 -2.98
CA THR A 334 14.16 50.23 -4.13
C THR A 334 13.52 51.60 -4.18
N LEU A 335 14.33 52.65 -4.31
CA LEU A 335 13.85 54.00 -4.59
C LEU A 335 13.94 54.27 -6.10
N ALA A 336 12.84 54.68 -6.71
CA ALA A 336 12.81 55.29 -8.03
C ALA A 336 12.71 56.82 -7.86
N PRO A 337 13.82 57.59 -8.02
CA PRO A 337 13.79 59.03 -7.86
C PRO A 337 12.90 59.70 -8.92
N THR A 338 12.18 60.75 -8.52
CA THR A 338 11.48 61.63 -9.45
C THR A 338 12.49 62.46 -10.24
N GLU A 339 12.16 62.89 -11.47
CA GLU A 339 13.02 63.77 -12.27
C GLU A 339 13.45 65.01 -11.45
N GLY A 340 14.74 65.34 -11.51
CA GLY A 340 15.35 66.41 -10.72
C GLY A 340 15.84 66.00 -9.32
N TYR A 341 15.58 64.77 -8.86
CA TYR A 341 16.06 64.24 -7.58
C TYR A 341 17.11 63.13 -7.77
N SER A 342 18.00 62.99 -6.78
CA SER A 342 18.94 61.87 -6.68
C SER A 342 19.04 61.38 -5.25
N LEU A 343 19.30 60.08 -5.07
CA LEU A 343 19.48 59.50 -3.75
C LEU A 343 20.76 60.03 -3.12
N LYS A 344 20.64 60.68 -1.96
CA LYS A 344 21.80 61.11 -1.17
C LYS A 344 22.34 60.00 -0.26
N HIS A 345 21.48 59.41 0.57
CA HIS A 345 21.83 58.31 1.47
C HIS A 345 20.56 57.55 1.90
N TRP A 346 20.76 56.32 2.39
CA TRP A 346 19.75 55.58 3.13
C TRP A 346 19.96 55.77 4.63
N LYS A 347 18.87 55.79 5.40
CA LYS A 347 18.88 55.72 6.86
C LYS A 347 17.98 54.57 7.29
N LEU A 348 18.52 53.66 8.09
CA LEU A 348 17.83 52.46 8.62
C LEU A 348 17.34 52.70 10.05
#